data_AF-A0A964BR70-F1
#
_entry.id   AF-A0A964BR70-F1
#
_cell.length_a   1.000
_cell.length_b   1.000
_cell.length_c   1.000
_cell.angle_alpha   90.00
_cell.angle_beta   90.00
_cell.angle_gamma   90.00
#
_symmetry.space_group_name_H-M   'P 1'
#
loop_
_entity.id
_entity.type
_entity.pdbx_description
1 polymer ?
#
loop_
_entity_poly.entity_id
_entity_poly.type
_entity_poly.pdbx_seq_one_letter_code
_entity_poly.pdbx_strand_id
1 'polypeptide(L)' 'MNNLTIQQFCQLETLKTDLNPLIKSNCEYNEEIEGNLSVLKLTNPEGEVIQELIVVL' A
#
# COMPACT_ATOMS: atom_id res chain seq x y z
N MET A 1 1.86 -10.12 -11.78
CA MET A 1 3.10 -9.53 -11.21
C MET A 1 3.33 -8.24 -11.98
N ASN A 2 3.04 -7.11 -11.35
CA ASN A 2 3.06 -5.81 -12.02
C ASN A 2 4.51 -5.29 -12.18
N ASN A 3 4.75 -4.48 -13.21
CA ASN A 3 6.05 -3.91 -13.58
C ASN A 3 6.52 -2.79 -12.62
N LEU A 4 6.68 -3.10 -11.33
CA LEU A 4 7.38 -2.19 -10.42
C LEU A 4 8.88 -2.29 -10.69
N THR A 5 9.56 -1.14 -10.75
CA THR A 5 11.03 -1.13 -10.63
C THR A 5 11.42 -1.64 -9.24
N ILE A 6 12.62 -2.19 -9.11
CA ILE A 6 13.14 -2.70 -7.83
C ILE A 6 13.07 -1.62 -6.73
N GLN A 7 13.36 -0.36 -7.08
CA GLN A 7 13.28 0.76 -6.15
C GLN A 7 11.85 0.99 -5.64
N GLN A 8 10.86 0.97 -6.54
CA GLN A 8 9.45 1.14 -6.18
C GLN A 8 8.94 -0.02 -5.33
N PHE A 9 9.37 -1.24 -5.64
CA PHE A 9 9.09 -2.41 -4.81
C PHE A 9 9.66 -2.25 -3.39
N CYS A 10 10.92 -1.81 -3.26
CA CYS A 10 11.53 -1.56 -1.95
C CYS A 10 10.78 -0.48 -1.16
N GLN A 11 10.36 0.62 -1.80
CA GLN A 11 9.57 1.67 -1.15
C GLN A 11 8.23 1.15 -0.64
N LEU A 12 7.57 0.28 -1.41
CA LEU A 12 6.33 -0.38 -1.03
C LEU A 12 6.51 -1.27 0.21
N GLU A 13 7.55 -2.11 0.22
CA GLU A 13 7.84 -3.04 1.32
C GLU A 13 8.26 -2.30 2.61
N THR A 14 9.03 -1.21 2.49
CA THR A 14 9.35 -0.34 3.64
C THR A 14 8.09 0.28 4.22
N LEU A 15 7.19 0.80 3.39
CA LEU A 15 5.95 1.39 3.87
C LEU A 15 5.05 0.37 4.57
N LYS A 16 4.91 -0.84 4.03
CA LYS A 16 4.17 -1.94 4.70
C LYS A 16 4.72 -2.20 6.10
N THR A 17 6.04 -2.09 6.26
CA THR A 17 6.71 -2.27 7.55
C THR A 17 6.48 -1.09 8.49
N ASP A 18 6.48 0.14 7.98
CA ASP A 18 6.22 1.36 8.76
C ASP A 18 4.75 1.48 9.20
N LEU A 19 3.82 0.93 8.43
CA LEU A 19 2.39 0.85 8.77
C LEU A 19 2.07 -0.28 9.77
N ASN A 20 2.97 -1.25 9.92
CA ASN A 20 2.81 -2.44 10.76
C ASN A 20 2.49 -2.17 12.26
N PRO A 21 2.86 -1.04 12.88
CA PRO A 21 2.40 -0.70 14.24
C PRO A 21 0.89 -0.43 14.33
N LEU A 22 0.26 0.09 13.27
CA LEU A 22 -1.18 0.38 13.20
C LEU A 22 -2.01 -0.84 12.72
N ILE A 23 -1.38 -1.73 11.94
CA ILE A 23 -2.02 -2.89 11.27
C ILE A 23 -2.32 -4.07 12.22
N LYS A 24 -1.86 -4.03 13.48
CA LYS A 24 -2.15 -5.09 14.48
C LYS A 24 -3.64 -5.34 14.77
N SER A 25 -4.54 -4.54 14.19
CA SER A 25 -5.99 -4.60 14.33
C SER A 25 -6.65 -4.79 12.95
N ASN A 26 -6.66 -6.02 12.42
CA ASN A 26 -7.55 -6.49 11.34
C ASN A 26 -7.64 -5.64 10.05
N CYS A 27 -6.66 -4.79 9.73
CA CYS A 27 -6.71 -3.99 8.51
C CYS A 27 -6.25 -4.82 7.30
N GLU A 28 -6.95 -4.68 6.19
CA GLU A 28 -6.62 -5.30 4.91
C GLU A 28 -5.86 -4.34 4.01
N TYR A 29 -4.92 -4.88 3.24
CA TYR A 29 -4.11 -4.12 2.30
C TYR A 29 -4.58 -4.37 0.86
N ASN A 30 -4.85 -3.30 0.11
CA ASN A 30 -5.19 -3.36 -1.31
C ASN A 30 -4.22 -2.50 -2.14
N GLU A 31 -3.64 -3.12 -3.15
CA GLU A 31 -2.76 -2.45 -4.13
C GLU A 31 -3.53 -2.23 -5.43
N GLU A 32 -3.63 -0.98 -5.85
CA GLU A 32 -4.13 -0.62 -7.17
C GLU A 32 -3.03 0.07 -7.97
N ILE A 33 -2.86 -0.33 -9.22
CA ILE A 33 -1.90 0.32 -10.13
C ILE A 33 -2.68 0.98 -11.24
N GLU A 34 -2.51 2.29 -11.39
CA GLU A 34 -3.18 3.11 -12.38
C GLU A 34 -2.13 3.89 -13.20
N GLY A 35 -1.81 3.39 -14.38
CA GLY A 35 -0.81 4.00 -15.26
C GLY A 35 0.57 4.06 -14.61
N ASN A 36 1.05 5.28 -14.34
CA ASN A 36 2.32 5.53 -13.64
C ASN A 36 2.09 5.80 -12.15
N LEU A 37 1.05 5.23 -11.55
CA LEU A 37 0.76 5.40 -10.13
C LEU A 37 0.54 4.02 -9.51
N SER A 38 1.11 3.81 -8.34
CA SER A 38 0.76 2.70 -7.45
C SER A 38 0.12 3.27 -6.20
N VAL A 39 -1.13 2.89 -5.95
CA VAL A 39 -1.92 3.30 -4.79
C VAL A 39 -1.99 2.13 -3.81
N LEU A 40 -1.47 2.37 -2.62
CA LEU A 40 -1.41 1.45 -1.50
C LEU A 40 -2.53 1.88 -0.54
N LYS A 41 -3.65 1.16 -0.53
CA LYS A 41 -4.81 1.43 0.33
C LYS A 41 -4.80 0.50 1.53
N LEU A 42 -4.96 1.08 2.72
CA LEU A 42 -5.20 0.36 3.95
C LEU A 42 -6.67 0.52 4.32
N THR A 43 -7.38 -0.59 4.37
CA THR A 43 -8.80 -0.67 4.72
C THR A 43 -8.98 -1.29 6.10
N ASN A 44 -9.85 -0.72 6.91
CA ASN A 44 -10.26 -1.34 8.18
C ASN A 44 -11.21 -2.54 7.90
N PRO A 45 -11.57 -3.33 8.93
CA PRO A 45 -12.51 -4.45 8.78
C PRO A 45 -13.90 -4.08 8.27
N GLU A 46 -14.28 -2.80 8.40
CA GLU A 46 -15.57 -2.26 7.98
C GLU A 46 -15.54 -1.87 6.48
N GLY A 47 -14.37 -1.99 5.84
CA GLY A 47 -14.16 -1.64 4.43
C GLY A 47 -13.84 -0.16 4.20
N GLU A 48 -13.62 0.62 5.26
CA GLU A 48 -13.26 2.03 5.16
C GLU A 48 -11.76 2.20 4.96
N VAL A 49 -11.38 3.08 4.02
CA VAL A 49 -9.97 3.39 3.77
C VAL A 49 -9.46 4.32 4.87
N ILE A 50 -8.57 3.80 5.71
CA ILE A 50 -7.96 4.56 6.81
C ILE A 50 -6.67 5.26 6.39
N GLN A 51 -6.01 4.76 5.36
CA GLN A 51 -4.80 5.39 4.81
C GLN A 51 -4.60 5.02 3.35
N GLU A 52 -4.13 5.99 2.57
CA GLU A 52 -3.70 5.79 1.19
C GLU A 52 -2.27 6.33 1.02
N LEU A 53 -1.42 5.57 0.34
CA LEU A 53 -0.18 6.10 -0.22
C LEU A 53 -0.25 6.03 -1.73
N ILE A 54 -0.01 7.16 -2.38
CA ILE A 54 0.13 7.25 -3.82
C ILE A 54 1.62 7.35 -4.14
N VAL A 55 2.13 6.37 -4.86
CA VAL A 55 3.50 6.33 -5.36
C VAL A 55 3.46 6.64 -6.86
N VAL A 56 4.15 7.69 -7.28
CA VAL A 56 4.33 8.02 -8.71
C VAL A 56 5.50 7.22 -9.27
N LEU A 57 5.25 6.51 -10.37
CA LEU A 57 6.16 5.62 -11.07
C LEU A 57 7.00 6.33 -12.14
#